data_AF-A0AAD6V6J8-F1
#
_entry.id   AF-A0AAD6V6J8-F1
#
_cell.length_a   1.000
_cell.length_b   1.000
_cell.length_c   1.000
_cell.angle_alpha   90.00
_cell.angle_beta   90.00
_cell.angle_gamma   90.00
#
_symmetry.space_group_name_H-M   'P 1'
#
loop_
_entity.id
_entity.type
_entity.pdbx_description
1 polymer ?
#
loop_
_entity_poly.entity_id
_entity_poly.type
_entity_poly.pdbx_seq_one_letter_code
_entity_poly.pdbx_strand_id
1 'polypeptide(L)'
;LIDEIHLLHDERGSVLETKVARTIRRMERTSEDVRLVGPFGILQHQDVATFPRVDESKGLLYFDATYRPCGVQQQFVGITEK
;
A
#
# COMPACT_ATOMS: atom_id res chain seq x y z
N LEU A 1 4.59 -6.19 9.48
CA LEU A 1 4.69 -6.17 8.02
C LEU A 1 3.29 -6.36 7.46
N ILE A 2 2.86 -5.52 6.52
CA ILE A 2 1.58 -5.61 5.83
C ILE A 2 1.91 -5.87 4.37
N ASP A 3 1.76 -7.10 3.92
CA ASP A 3 1.97 -7.44 2.52
C ASP A 3 0.79 -6.94 1.68
N GLU A 4 1.04 -6.51 0.45
CA GLU A 4 0.01 -6.08 -0.51
C GLU A 4 -0.95 -4.98 0.02
N ILE A 5 -0.43 -3.88 0.57
CA ILE A 5 -1.27 -2.78 1.11
C ILE A 5 -2.20 -2.15 0.05
N HIS A 6 -1.96 -2.38 -1.24
CA HIS A 6 -2.86 -1.98 -2.32
C HIS A 6 -4.23 -2.69 -2.28
N LEU A 7 -4.37 -3.78 -1.51
CA LEU A 7 -5.66 -4.43 -1.21
C LEU A 7 -6.59 -3.56 -0.37
N LEU A 8 -6.16 -2.39 0.13
CA LEU A 8 -7.07 -1.40 0.70
C LEU A 8 -8.20 -1.00 -0.27
N HIS A 9 -7.98 -1.09 -1.57
CA HIS A 9 -9.01 -0.82 -2.59
C HIS A 9 -9.88 -2.03 -2.96
N ASP A 10 -9.58 -3.20 -2.41
CA ASP A 10 -10.35 -4.43 -2.63
C ASP A 10 -11.50 -4.55 -1.60
N GLU A 11 -12.46 -5.42 -1.82
CA GLU A 11 -13.51 -5.76 -0.84
C GLU A 11 -12.93 -6.21 0.51
N ARG A 12 -11.71 -6.76 0.48
CA ARG A 12 -10.96 -7.18 1.67
C ARG A 12 -10.24 -6.03 2.40
N GLY A 13 -10.25 -4.81 1.87
CA GLY A 13 -9.55 -3.65 2.42
C GLY A 13 -9.97 -3.32 3.85
N SER A 14 -11.26 -3.47 4.18
CA SER A 14 -11.82 -3.23 5.52
C SER A 14 -11.12 -4.02 6.64
N VAL A 15 -10.61 -5.23 6.33
CA VAL A 15 -9.88 -6.06 7.29
C VAL A 15 -8.49 -5.47 7.58
N LEU A 16 -7.80 -4.99 6.55
CA LEU A 16 -6.49 -4.34 6.69
C LEU A 16 -6.64 -3.02 7.43
N GLU A 17 -7.64 -2.21 7.09
CA GLU A 17 -7.95 -0.95 7.77
C GLU A 17 -8.17 -1.17 9.27
N THR A 18 -8.99 -2.15 9.62
CA THR A 18 -9.29 -2.46 11.03
C THR A 18 -8.03 -2.86 11.80
N LYS A 19 -7.14 -3.67 11.19
CA LYS A 19 -5.89 -4.10 11.82
C LYS A 19 -4.91 -2.94 12.02
N VAL A 20 -4.75 -2.08 11.01
CA VAL A 20 -3.86 -0.91 11.08
C VAL A 20 -4.39 0.10 12.08
N ALA A 21 -5.68 0.46 12.01
CA ALA A 21 -6.31 1.40 12.93
C ALA A 21 -6.22 0.94 14.39
N ARG A 22 -6.41 -0.37 14.65
CA ARG A 22 -6.25 -0.95 16.00
C ARG A 22 -4.80 -0.85 16.48
N THR A 23 -3.83 -1.08 15.61
CA THR A 23 -2.40 -0.98 15.96
C THR A 23 -2.02 0.46 16.31
N ILE A 24 -2.41 1.43 15.49
CA ILE A 24 -2.17 2.85 15.74
C ILE A 24 -2.80 3.28 17.08
N ARG A 25 -4.06 2.91 17.32
CA ARG A 25 -4.73 3.24 18.58
C ARG A 25 -4.12 2.54 19.79
N ARG A 26 -3.53 1.36 19.62
CA ARG A 26 -2.77 0.70 20.68
C ARG A 26 -1.51 1.51 20.99
N MET A 27 -0.73 1.90 19.98
CA MET A 27 0.48 2.71 20.14
C MET A 27 0.19 4.01 20.90
N GLU A 28 -0.88 4.72 20.54
CA GLU A 28 -1.30 5.95 21.24
C GLU A 28 -1.65 5.73 22.72
N ARG A 29 -2.14 4.54 23.08
CA ARG A 29 -2.56 4.22 24.46
C ARG A 29 -1.44 3.66 25.31
N THR A 30 -0.56 2.86 24.72
CA THR A 30 0.52 2.17 25.45
C THR A 30 1.84 2.95 25.39
N SER A 31 1.95 3.97 24.52
CA SER A 31 3.23 4.62 24.19
C SER A 31 4.31 3.63 23.73
N GLU A 32 3.89 2.48 23.20
CA GLU A 32 4.78 1.48 22.61
C GLU A 32 4.67 1.60 21.09
N ASP A 33 5.71 2.14 20.47
CA ASP A 33 5.72 2.33 19.03
C ASP A 33 5.99 1.02 18.28
N VAL A 34 5.16 0.76 17.27
CA VAL A 34 5.33 -0.37 16.35
C VAL A 34 5.71 0.16 14.97
N ARG A 35 6.78 -0.39 14.40
CA ARG A 35 7.18 -0.07 13.03
C ARG A 35 6.24 -0.77 12.04
N LEU A 36 5.48 0.02 11.29
CA LEU A 36 4.69 -0.45 10.15
C LEU A 36 5.52 -0.35 8.87
N VAL A 37 5.51 -1.43 8.07
CA VAL A 37 6.15 -1.50 6.75
C VAL A 37 5.20 -2.25 5.85
N GLY A 38 4.87 -1.67 4.70
CA GLY A 38 4.04 -2.30 3.69
C GLY A 38 4.50 -1.94 2.27
N PRO A 39 4.86 -2.94 1.43
CA PRO A 39 5.07 -2.70 0.02
C PRO A 39 3.74 -2.34 -0.65
N PHE A 40 3.73 -1.25 -1.40
CA PHE A 40 2.58 -0.81 -2.19
C PHE A 40 2.83 -1.00 -3.69
N GLY A 41 1.75 -1.14 -4.45
CA GLY A 41 1.80 -1.16 -5.91
C GLY A 41 1.97 0.23 -6.50
N ILE A 42 2.40 0.31 -7.76
CA ILE A 42 2.79 1.55 -8.46
C ILE A 42 1.65 2.57 -8.55
N LEU A 43 0.38 2.17 -8.38
CA LEU A 43 -0.75 3.00 -8.80
C LEU A 43 -1.27 4.01 -7.76
N GLN A 44 -1.03 3.86 -6.45
CA GLN A 44 -1.65 4.74 -5.44
C GLN A 44 -0.78 4.94 -4.20
N HIS A 45 0.05 5.99 -4.21
CA HIS A 45 1.09 6.21 -3.19
C HIS A 45 0.71 7.25 -2.13
N GLN A 46 -0.14 8.24 -2.44
CA GLN A 46 -0.42 9.35 -1.52
C GLN A 46 -1.41 8.96 -0.40
N ASP A 47 -2.56 8.40 -0.75
CA ASP A 47 -3.58 8.02 0.24
C ASP A 47 -3.15 6.83 1.12
N VAL A 48 -2.43 5.89 0.50
CA VAL A 48 -1.86 4.70 1.15
C VAL A 48 -0.72 5.06 2.11
N ALA A 49 -0.02 6.18 1.92
CA ALA A 49 1.01 6.66 2.85
C ALA A 49 0.40 7.43 4.04
N THR A 50 -0.68 8.16 3.79
CA THR A 50 -1.36 8.99 4.80
C THR A 50 -2.00 8.13 5.90
N PHE A 51 -2.68 7.04 5.50
CA PHE A 51 -3.41 6.16 6.42
C PHE A 51 -2.55 5.54 7.55
N PRO A 52 -1.37 4.94 7.28
CA PRO A 52 -0.46 4.43 8.30
C PRO A 52 0.40 5.51 8.98
N ARG A 53 0.16 6.81 8.71
CA ARG A 53 0.96 7.95 9.23
C ARG A 53 2.44 7.87 8.87
N VAL A 54 2.74 7.51 7.63
CA VAL A 54 4.12 7.48 7.13
C VAL A 54 4.59 8.91 6.86
N ASP A 55 5.80 9.24 7.29
CA ASP A 55 6.47 10.50 6.93
C ASP A 55 6.82 10.45 5.44
N GLU A 56 6.19 11.31 4.62
CA GLU A 56 6.42 11.36 3.17
C GLU A 56 7.87 11.67 2.80
N SER A 57 8.60 12.42 3.63
CA SER A 57 9.97 12.85 3.34
C SER A 57 11.01 11.76 3.57
N LYS A 58 10.72 10.78 4.45
CA LYS A 58 11.69 9.76 4.90
C LYS A 58 11.21 8.32 4.73
N GLY A 59 9.90 8.11 4.75
CA GLY A 59 9.29 6.78 4.80
C GLY A 59 8.59 6.36 3.51
N LEU A 60 8.32 7.28 2.59
CA LEU A 60 7.68 6.97 1.32
C LEU A 60 8.73 6.73 0.23
N LEU A 61 8.84 5.48 -0.23
CA LEU A 61 9.75 5.08 -1.31
C LEU A 61 8.95 4.61 -2.51
N TYR A 62 8.94 5.40 -3.59
CA TYR A 62 8.24 5.08 -4.83
C TYR A 62 9.22 4.54 -5.89
N PHE A 63 8.91 3.35 -6.41
CA PHE A 63 9.63 2.73 -7.51
C PHE A 63 8.66 2.54 -8.67
N ASP A 64 8.95 3.13 -9.82
CA ASP A 64 8.12 2.96 -11.01
C ASP A 64 8.36 1.60 -11.70
N ALA A 65 7.67 1.36 -12.81
CA ALA A 65 7.77 0.10 -13.55
C ALA A 65 9.17 -0.20 -14.12
N THR A 66 10.07 0.79 -14.19
CA THR A 66 11.44 0.62 -14.72
C THR A 66 12.34 -0.15 -13.77
N TYR A 67 12.00 -0.20 -12.48
CA TYR A 67 12.72 -0.98 -11.47
C TYR A 67 12.40 -2.47 -11.50
N ARG A 68 11.52 -2.92 -12.41
CA ARG A 68 11.29 -4.37 -12.57
C ARG A 68 12.57 -5.04 -13.05
N PRO A 69 13.07 -6.07 -12.33
CA PRO A 69 14.34 -6.72 -12.67
C PRO A 69 14.31 -7.38 -14.05
N CYS A 70 13.12 -7.79 -14.50
CA CYS A 70 12.86 -8.23 -15.85
C CYS A 70 11.79 -7.32 -16.46
N GLY A 71 12.13 -6.64 -17.56
CA GLY A 71 11.18 -5.81 -18.31
C GLY A 71 10.04 -6.66 -18.89
N VAL A 72 8.82 -6.12 -18.84
CA VAL A 72 7.63 -6.78 -19.36
C VAL A 72 7.01 -5.89 -20.44
N GLN A 73 6.92 -6.41 -21.66
CA GLN A 73 6.13 -5.78 -22.71
C GLN A 73 4.65 -6.12 -22.47
N GLN A 74 3.81 -5.09 -22.34
CA GLN A 74 2.37 -5.27 -22.13
C GLN A 74 1.64 -5.03 -23.45
N GLN A 75 0.82 -5.99 -23.88
CA GLN A 75 -0.07 -5.89 -25.03
C GLN A 75 -1.49 -6.22 -24.57
N PHE A 76 -2.43 -5.32 -24.80
CA PHE A 76 -3.84 -5.48 -24.46
C PHE A 76 -4.65 -5.60 -25.76
N VAL A 77 -5.41 -6.69 -25.92
CA VAL A 77 -6.30 -6.89 -27.06
C VAL A 77 -7.74 -6.83 -26.55
N GLY A 78 -8.40 -5.69 -26.76
CA GLY A 78 -9.83 -5.54 -26.47
C GLY A 78 -10.67 -6.05 -27.64
N ILE A 79 -11.59 -6.97 -27.38
CA ILE A 79 -12.55 -7.46 -28.38
C ILE A 79 -13.81 -6.61 -28.27
N THR A 80 -14.25 -6.02 -29.39
CA THR A 80 -15.36 -5.06 -29.44
C THR A 80 -16.64 -5.65 -30.05
N GLU A 81 -16.72 -6.98 -30.20
CA GLU A 81 -17.89 -7.64 -30.80
C GLU A 81 -19.12 -7.47 -29.88
N LYS A 82 -20.23 -7.02 -30.46
CA LYS A 82 -21.50 -6.75 -29.76
C LYS A 82 -22.43 -7.95 -29.84
#